data_AF-A0A401PI88-F1
#
_entry.id   AF-A0A401PI88-F1
#
_cell.length_a   1.000
_cell.length_b   1.000
_cell.length_c   1.000
_cell.angle_alpha   90.00
_cell.angle_beta   90.00
_cell.angle_gamma   90.00
#
_symmetry.space_group_name_H-M   'P 1'
#
loop_
_entity.id
_entity.type
_entity.pdbx_description
1 polymer ?
#
loop_
_entity_poly.entity_id
_entity_poly.type
_entity_poly.pdbx_seq_one_letter_code
_entity_poly.pdbx_strand_id
1 'polypeptide(L)'
;EGGSCGVRCSRRVIDADMDAITVPYGVTVVGTACDVHYFLKQPGKGHCQPERTKTLFEEIRASVTNNSNEDRSFWRPVLPWGGVYTIKAGRKAMACTPLYVRITLKNTCSIDGFLMLLYVILSENENFRRELPSYLGKEFVERFLYLMDSCKFTTVKLLWIWDKMEKCQYKSEIHKASLEIDLFGNEHENFTRNLENLMSTIQETFCSNGRCPARSQEDQRKTIIICPSHDSLLGDVIQAAVDELFCPRTELCEELGCNGQREFTQRIFCHDAPPFVILNMEQWKSEELPYVPYNLAVAKQRYTLEGATLFSKEEHHYSAAFMIDGNWMHYDGLRTENLVFLNKPPELLLLSSLVYIRD
;
A
#
# COMPACT_ATOMS: atom_id res chain seq x y z
N GLU A 1 -34.36 -30.21 -14.72
CA GLU A 1 -34.65 -29.03 -15.56
C GLU A 1 -35.13 -27.93 -14.62
N GLY A 2 -34.55 -26.75 -14.48
CA GLY A 2 -33.53 -25.99 -15.18
C GLY A 2 -33.83 -24.52 -14.84
N GLY A 3 -32.83 -23.72 -14.49
CA GLY A 3 -33.00 -22.27 -14.32
C GLY A 3 -32.15 -21.64 -13.23
N SER A 4 -30.84 -21.51 -13.49
CA SER A 4 -30.00 -20.56 -12.77
C SER A 4 -30.36 -19.14 -13.21
N CYS A 5 -30.67 -18.25 -12.27
CA CYS A 5 -30.78 -16.83 -12.55
C CYS A 5 -29.48 -16.16 -12.12
N GLY A 6 -28.54 -16.06 -13.05
CA GLY A 6 -27.34 -15.24 -12.90
C GLY A 6 -27.72 -13.77 -12.94
N VAL A 7 -27.45 -13.03 -11.85
CA VAL A 7 -27.57 -11.58 -11.83
C VAL A 7 -26.23 -10.99 -12.26
N ARG A 8 -26.16 -10.59 -13.54
CA ARG A 8 -25.13 -9.66 -14.04
C ARG A 8 -25.33 -8.30 -13.34
N CYS A 9 -24.38 -7.88 -12.52
CA CYS A 9 -24.35 -6.51 -12.01
C CYS A 9 -23.84 -5.58 -13.12
N SER A 10 -24.72 -4.71 -13.61
CA SER A 10 -24.42 -3.73 -14.66
C SER A 10 -23.61 -2.56 -14.10
N ARG A 11 -22.54 -2.18 -14.80
CA ARG A 11 -21.89 -0.86 -14.72
C ARG A 11 -22.96 0.25 -14.79
N ARG A 12 -23.08 1.08 -13.75
CA ARG A 12 -23.60 2.46 -13.89
C ARG A 12 -22.91 3.43 -12.94
N VAL A 13 -22.15 4.32 -13.59
CA VAL A 13 -22.17 5.79 -13.50
C VAL A 13 -21.93 6.38 -12.10
N ILE A 14 -20.69 6.81 -11.92
CA ILE A 14 -20.27 7.86 -10.99
C ILE A 14 -20.63 9.20 -11.66
N ASP A 15 -21.63 9.91 -11.13
CA ASP A 15 -21.85 11.32 -11.45
C ASP A 15 -22.42 12.08 -10.24
N ALA A 16 -21.82 13.25 -10.03
CA ALA A 16 -22.21 14.42 -9.23
C ALA A 16 -22.46 14.28 -7.70
N ASP A 17 -21.78 15.15 -6.94
CA ASP A 17 -21.94 15.48 -5.52
C ASP A 17 -21.78 14.32 -4.50
N MET A 18 -20.51 14.02 -4.19
CA MET A 18 -20.10 12.97 -3.25
C MET A 18 -19.86 13.47 -1.82
N ASP A 19 -20.94 13.88 -1.15
CA ASP A 19 -21.05 13.68 0.31
C ASP A 19 -21.44 12.21 0.63
N ALA A 20 -21.63 11.38 -0.41
CA ALA A 20 -22.18 10.03 -0.32
C ALA A 20 -21.46 9.02 -1.25
N ILE A 21 -20.82 7.96 -0.72
CA ILE A 21 -20.32 6.81 -1.51
C ILE A 21 -21.34 5.66 -1.41
N THR A 22 -21.81 5.10 -2.53
CA THR A 22 -22.71 3.93 -2.48
C THR A 22 -21.92 2.62 -2.57
N VAL A 23 -22.18 1.71 -1.65
CA VAL A 23 -21.54 0.41 -1.49
C VAL A 23 -22.52 -0.74 -1.89
N PRO A 24 -22.07 -1.95 -2.29
CA PRO A 24 -22.83 -3.15 -2.55
C PRO A 24 -23.76 -3.39 -1.39
N TYR A 25 -24.89 -4.00 -1.72
CA TYR A 25 -26.09 -4.07 -0.88
C TYR A 25 -26.85 -2.72 -0.74
N GLY A 26 -26.52 -1.70 -1.53
CA GLY A 26 -27.32 -0.46 -1.62
C GLY A 26 -27.14 0.48 -0.42
N VAL A 27 -25.98 0.43 0.23
CA VAL A 27 -25.64 1.23 1.42
C VAL A 27 -25.01 2.56 0.96
N THR A 28 -25.33 3.70 1.57
CA THR A 28 -24.92 5.05 1.10
C THR A 28 -24.13 5.76 2.21
N VAL A 29 -22.80 5.72 2.11
CA VAL A 29 -21.81 6.30 3.02
C VAL A 29 -21.89 7.82 3.01
N VAL A 30 -22.67 8.40 3.92
CA VAL A 30 -22.61 9.83 4.21
C VAL A 30 -21.51 10.07 5.24
N GLY A 31 -20.42 10.72 4.84
CA GLY A 31 -19.33 11.07 5.75
C GLY A 31 -19.72 12.26 6.62
N THR A 32 -19.97 12.05 7.91
CA THR A 32 -19.96 13.15 8.89
C THR A 32 -18.53 13.28 9.40
N ALA A 33 -17.79 14.27 8.89
CA ALA A 33 -16.60 14.75 9.55
C ALA A 33 -17.01 15.30 10.92
N CYS A 34 -16.34 14.91 12.00
CA CYS A 34 -16.29 15.78 13.16
C CYS A 34 -15.50 17.01 12.73
N ASP A 35 -16.19 18.11 12.50
CA ASP A 35 -15.59 19.41 12.25
C ASP A 35 -14.63 19.75 13.40
N VAL A 36 -13.33 19.64 13.15
CA VAL A 36 -12.33 20.28 14.00
C VAL A 36 -12.46 21.77 13.70
N HIS A 37 -13.17 22.48 14.59
CA HIS A 37 -13.33 23.94 14.52
C HIS A 37 -11.98 24.64 14.38
N TYR A 38 -11.71 25.19 13.20
CA TYR A 38 -10.58 26.08 12.96
C TYR A 38 -10.86 27.45 13.62
N PHE A 39 -10.14 27.77 14.69
CA PHE A 39 -10.01 29.14 15.18
C PHE A 39 -9.11 29.95 14.23
N LEU A 40 -9.70 30.56 13.20
CA LEU A 40 -9.03 31.60 12.41
C LEU A 40 -9.12 32.93 13.17
N LYS A 41 -8.01 33.38 13.75
CA LYS A 41 -7.81 34.79 14.09
C LYS A 41 -7.78 35.61 12.79
N GLN A 42 -8.71 36.55 12.63
CA GLN A 42 -8.58 37.61 11.61
C GLN A 42 -7.44 38.57 12.01
N PRO A 43 -6.73 39.17 11.03
CA PRO A 43 -7.12 40.53 10.65
C PRO A 43 -6.92 40.88 9.16
N GLY A 44 -7.67 41.89 8.72
CA GLY A 44 -7.22 42.87 7.72
C GLY A 44 -7.57 42.59 6.26
N LYS A 45 -8.48 43.41 5.70
CA LYS A 45 -8.83 43.46 4.28
C LYS A 45 -7.62 43.85 3.41
N GLY A 46 -7.21 42.95 2.51
CA GLY A 46 -6.40 43.22 1.34
C GLY A 46 -6.89 42.34 0.19
N HIS A 47 -6.97 42.88 -1.03
CA HIS A 47 -7.42 42.17 -2.23
C HIS A 47 -6.69 40.83 -2.42
N CYS A 48 -7.41 39.70 -2.33
CA CYS A 48 -6.91 38.40 -2.77
C CYS A 48 -7.33 38.15 -4.22
N GLN A 49 -6.34 38.05 -5.12
CA GLN A 49 -6.51 37.17 -6.28
C GLN A 49 -6.73 35.73 -5.78
N PRO A 50 -7.46 34.88 -6.50
CA PRO A 50 -7.57 33.47 -6.12
C PRO A 50 -6.18 32.84 -6.25
N GLU A 51 -5.46 32.69 -5.14
CA GLU A 51 -4.24 31.90 -5.09
C GLU A 51 -4.59 30.50 -5.62
N ARG A 52 -3.85 30.07 -6.64
CA ARG A 52 -3.90 28.69 -7.13
C ARG A 52 -3.59 27.79 -5.94
N THR A 53 -4.55 27.00 -5.49
CA THR A 53 -4.39 26.08 -4.35
C THR A 53 -3.23 25.15 -4.68
N LYS A 54 -2.11 25.27 -3.95
CA LYS A 54 -0.96 24.38 -4.12
C LYS A 54 -1.40 22.95 -3.79
N THR A 55 -0.95 21.96 -4.56
CA THR A 55 -1.20 20.56 -4.22
C THR A 55 -0.42 20.19 -2.96
N LEU A 56 -0.84 19.12 -2.25
CA LEU A 56 -0.08 18.59 -1.11
C LEU A 56 1.40 18.37 -1.49
N PHE A 57 1.64 17.82 -2.68
CA PHE A 57 2.98 17.59 -3.19
C PHE A 57 3.77 18.90 -3.41
N GLU A 58 3.16 19.91 -4.03
CA GLU A 58 3.78 21.23 -4.24
C GLU A 58 4.08 21.95 -2.91
N GLU A 59 3.20 21.79 -1.92
CA GLU A 59 3.43 22.30 -0.57
C GLU A 59 4.62 21.61 0.09
N ILE A 60 4.75 20.28 -0.07
CA ILE A 60 5.91 19.54 0.43
C ILE A 60 7.20 20.08 -0.20
N ARG A 61 7.28 20.15 -1.54
CA ARG A 61 8.48 20.66 -2.24
C ARG A 61 8.84 22.11 -1.87
N ALA A 62 7.84 22.97 -1.73
CA ALA A 62 8.04 24.39 -1.41
C ALA A 62 8.67 24.60 -0.01
N SER A 63 8.50 23.65 0.90
CA SER A 63 9.14 23.70 2.21
C SER A 63 10.61 23.26 2.16
N VAL A 64 10.91 22.25 1.33
CA VAL A 64 12.23 21.59 1.21
C VAL A 64 13.23 22.56 0.57
N THR A 65 12.77 23.33 -0.43
CA THR A 65 13.59 24.28 -1.19
C THR A 65 13.98 25.55 -0.41
N ASN A 66 13.36 25.82 0.75
CA ASN A 66 13.68 26.98 1.59
C ASN A 66 14.70 26.63 2.69
N ASN A 67 15.95 26.39 2.28
CA ASN A 67 17.14 26.07 3.10
C ASN A 67 17.28 26.92 4.40
N SER A 68 16.89 26.38 5.55
CA SER A 68 17.46 26.76 6.85
C SER A 68 17.64 25.50 7.72
N ASN A 69 18.81 25.38 8.36
CA ASN A 69 19.29 24.21 9.11
C ASN A 69 18.51 23.84 10.41
N GLU A 70 17.18 23.86 10.42
CA GLU A 70 16.37 23.48 11.58
C GLU A 70 15.31 22.44 11.19
N ASP A 71 15.03 21.48 12.07
CA ASP A 71 13.93 20.51 11.92
C ASP A 71 12.61 21.28 11.70
N ARG A 72 11.96 21.08 10.55
CA ARG A 72 10.68 21.73 10.23
C ARG A 72 9.55 20.70 10.21
N SER A 73 8.52 20.97 11.01
CA SER A 73 7.26 20.26 10.99
C SER A 73 6.31 20.87 9.95
N PHE A 74 5.61 20.00 9.24
CA PHE A 74 4.64 20.40 8.22
C PHE A 74 3.27 20.52 8.86
N TRP A 75 2.73 21.73 8.91
CA TRP A 75 1.42 21.99 9.51
C TRP A 75 0.31 22.05 8.45
N ARG A 76 -0.16 20.88 8.02
CA ARG A 76 -1.56 20.58 7.65
C ARG A 76 -1.83 19.09 7.90
N PRO A 77 -3.02 18.69 8.37
CA PRO A 77 -3.29 17.30 8.72
C PRO A 77 -3.23 16.42 7.47
N VAL A 78 -2.12 15.71 7.28
CA VAL A 78 -2.01 14.62 6.31
C VAL A 78 -2.82 13.43 6.84
N LEU A 79 -3.62 12.75 6.00
CA LEU A 79 -4.45 11.58 6.35
C LEU A 79 -4.86 11.47 7.84
N PRO A 80 -5.97 12.10 8.28
CA PRO A 80 -6.28 12.27 9.70
C PRO A 80 -6.33 10.92 10.43
N TRP A 81 -5.89 10.93 11.69
CA TRP A 81 -5.90 9.79 12.60
C TRP A 81 -7.20 8.98 12.56
N GLY A 82 -7.08 7.69 12.90
CA GLY A 82 -8.16 6.71 12.98
C GLY A 82 -9.48 7.30 13.49
N GLY A 83 -10.56 6.90 12.82
CA GLY A 83 -11.90 7.35 13.12
C GLY A 83 -12.86 6.17 13.17
N VAL A 84 -13.84 6.24 14.06
CA VAL A 84 -15.02 5.37 13.97
C VAL A 84 -15.95 5.98 12.92
N TYR A 85 -16.01 5.38 11.74
CA TYR A 85 -16.79 5.91 10.62
C TYR A 85 -18.19 5.31 10.57
N THR A 86 -19.18 6.02 11.12
CA THR A 86 -20.57 5.54 11.02
C THR A 86 -21.12 5.80 9.61
N ILE A 87 -21.26 4.73 8.84
CA ILE A 87 -21.79 4.73 7.48
C ILE A 87 -23.30 4.45 7.51
N LYS A 88 -24.10 5.26 6.82
CA LYS A 88 -25.56 5.05 6.72
C LYS A 88 -25.90 4.06 5.59
N ALA A 89 -26.83 3.14 5.83
CA ALA A 89 -27.40 2.33 4.74
C ALA A 89 -28.42 3.13 3.93
N GLY A 90 -28.39 3.01 2.61
CA GLY A 90 -29.31 3.63 1.67
C GLY A 90 -30.63 2.87 1.60
N ARG A 91 -31.70 3.60 1.24
CA ARG A 91 -33.10 3.14 1.19
C ARG A 91 -33.35 2.16 0.02
N LYS A 92 -32.87 0.92 0.09
CA LYS A 92 -33.34 -0.16 -0.80
C LYS A 92 -33.69 -1.48 -0.07
N ALA A 93 -34.18 -1.37 1.16
CA ALA A 93 -35.06 -2.36 1.75
C ALA A 93 -36.47 -1.75 1.81
N MET A 94 -37.35 -2.14 0.88
CA MET A 94 -38.76 -1.79 0.99
C MET A 94 -39.34 -2.55 2.19
N ALA A 95 -39.91 -1.81 3.13
CA ALA A 95 -40.41 -2.24 4.43
C ALA A 95 -39.31 -2.57 5.45
N CYS A 96 -39.50 -2.02 6.66
CA CYS A 96 -38.67 -2.13 7.85
C CYS A 96 -37.59 -1.03 8.00
N THR A 97 -37.65 -0.41 9.18
CA THR A 97 -36.72 0.51 9.86
C THR A 97 -35.33 0.65 9.23
N PRO A 98 -34.76 1.87 9.07
CA PRO A 98 -33.40 2.04 8.57
C PRO A 98 -32.42 1.17 9.37
N LEU A 99 -31.86 0.16 8.70
CA LEU A 99 -30.80 -0.69 9.23
C LEU A 99 -29.52 0.13 9.25
N TYR A 100 -29.23 0.77 10.38
CA TYR A 100 -27.94 1.38 10.60
C TYR A 100 -26.90 0.28 10.70
N VAL A 101 -25.98 0.19 9.74
CA VAL A 101 -24.77 -0.63 9.88
C VAL A 101 -23.67 0.28 10.37
N ARG A 102 -23.39 0.28 11.67
CA ARG A 102 -22.25 1.03 12.20
C ARG A 102 -20.97 0.34 11.73
N ILE A 103 -20.20 1.00 10.88
CA ILE A 103 -18.88 0.51 10.47
C ILE A 103 -17.85 1.06 11.46
N THR A 104 -17.16 0.18 12.16
CA THR A 104 -16.04 0.58 13.02
C THR A 104 -14.76 0.15 12.33
N LEU A 105 -13.96 1.13 11.89
CA LEU A 105 -12.61 0.87 11.42
C LEU A 105 -11.67 0.97 12.61
N LYS A 106 -10.88 -0.08 12.86
CA LYS A 106 -9.81 -0.06 13.84
C LYS A 106 -8.47 -0.06 13.12
N ASN A 107 -7.47 0.57 13.74
CA ASN A 107 -6.06 0.41 13.35
C ASN A 107 -5.76 0.78 11.89
N THR A 108 -6.29 1.92 11.42
CA THR A 108 -6.12 2.38 10.03
C THR A 108 -4.71 2.85 9.68
N CYS A 109 -3.78 2.87 10.64
CA CYS A 109 -2.41 3.36 10.45
C CYS A 109 -1.67 2.65 9.31
N SER A 110 -1.94 1.35 9.11
CA SER A 110 -1.39 0.55 8.02
C SER A 110 -1.81 1.03 6.63
N ILE A 111 -3.04 1.54 6.50
CA ILE A 111 -3.57 2.11 5.25
C ILE A 111 -2.95 3.49 5.01
N ASP A 112 -2.76 4.27 6.07
CA ASP A 112 -2.32 5.66 5.95
C ASP A 112 -0.91 5.75 5.35
N GLY A 113 0.02 4.96 5.88
CA GLY A 113 1.38 4.87 5.35
C GLY A 113 1.41 4.36 3.90
N PHE A 114 0.60 3.35 3.58
CA PHE A 114 0.47 2.81 2.22
C PHE A 114 -0.02 3.88 1.22
N LEU A 115 -1.10 4.59 1.56
CA LEU A 115 -1.67 5.60 0.66
C LEU A 115 -0.71 6.78 0.47
N MET A 116 0.05 7.16 1.49
CA MET A 116 1.10 8.17 1.33
C MET A 116 2.20 7.71 0.37
N LEU A 117 2.72 6.50 0.56
CA LEU A 117 3.74 5.92 -0.33
C LEU A 117 3.23 5.84 -1.78
N LEU A 118 2.01 5.33 -1.99
CA LEU A 118 1.41 5.24 -3.31
C LEU A 118 1.23 6.62 -3.96
N TYR A 119 0.81 7.63 -3.18
CA TYR A 119 0.68 9.00 -3.67
C TYR A 119 2.04 9.58 -4.10
N VAL A 120 3.09 9.34 -3.33
CA VAL A 120 4.45 9.82 -3.64
C VAL A 120 4.98 9.16 -4.90
N ILE A 121 4.89 7.83 -5.00
CA ILE A 121 5.31 7.07 -6.20
C ILE A 121 4.61 7.58 -7.46
N LEU A 122 3.29 7.76 -7.39
CA LEU A 122 2.53 8.29 -8.50
C LEU A 122 2.84 9.77 -8.78
N SER A 123 3.26 10.55 -7.79
CA SER A 123 3.48 11.99 -7.95
C SER A 123 4.88 12.36 -8.43
N GLU A 124 5.89 11.57 -8.08
CA GLU A 124 7.27 11.79 -8.52
C GLU A 124 7.53 11.25 -9.93
N ASN A 125 6.73 10.30 -10.42
CA ASN A 125 6.98 9.64 -11.69
C ASN A 125 5.76 9.61 -12.63
N GLU A 126 5.79 10.49 -13.64
CA GLU A 126 4.75 10.61 -14.66
C GLU A 126 4.56 9.34 -15.51
N ASN A 127 5.60 8.51 -15.68
CA ASN A 127 5.46 7.24 -16.40
C ASN A 127 4.63 6.25 -15.59
N PHE A 128 4.82 6.20 -14.28
CA PHE A 128 4.04 5.32 -13.41
C PHE A 128 2.57 5.72 -13.33
N ARG A 129 2.24 7.00 -13.50
CA ARG A 129 0.84 7.46 -13.68
C ARG A 129 0.17 6.83 -14.91
N ARG A 130 0.94 6.34 -15.88
CA ARG A 130 0.43 5.65 -17.08
C ARG A 130 0.45 4.14 -16.93
N GLU A 131 1.45 3.59 -16.25
CA GLU A 131 1.63 2.14 -16.05
C GLU A 131 0.71 1.59 -14.94
N LEU A 132 0.73 2.16 -13.73
CA LEU A 132 -0.03 1.65 -12.59
C LEU A 132 -1.56 1.55 -12.81
N PRO A 133 -2.20 2.42 -13.62
CA PRO A 133 -3.59 2.22 -14.06
C PRO A 133 -3.95 0.85 -14.62
N SER A 134 -3.02 0.12 -15.27
CA SER A 134 -3.32 -1.22 -15.79
C SER A 134 -3.48 -2.26 -14.69
N TYR A 135 -2.89 -2.02 -13.51
CA TYR A 135 -2.93 -2.93 -12.36
C TYR A 135 -3.96 -2.50 -11.32
N LEU A 136 -4.03 -1.19 -11.02
CA LEU A 136 -4.91 -0.63 -9.99
C LEU A 136 -6.28 -0.17 -10.53
N GLY A 137 -6.38 0.03 -11.85
CA GLY A 137 -7.54 0.61 -12.52
C GLY A 137 -7.39 2.11 -12.72
N LYS A 138 -7.56 2.56 -13.97
CA LYS A 138 -7.42 3.97 -14.37
C LYS A 138 -8.28 4.93 -13.56
N GLU A 139 -9.56 4.61 -13.43
CA GLU A 139 -10.52 5.45 -12.70
C GLU A 139 -10.16 5.56 -11.21
N PHE A 140 -9.64 4.48 -10.61
CA PHE A 140 -9.14 4.50 -9.25
C PHE A 140 -7.94 5.47 -9.11
N VAL A 141 -6.93 5.33 -9.98
CA VAL A 141 -5.70 6.15 -9.90
C VAL A 141 -5.99 7.64 -10.10
N GLU A 142 -6.76 8.00 -11.13
CA GLU A 142 -7.12 9.40 -11.42
C GLU A 142 -7.89 10.03 -10.24
N ARG A 143 -8.84 9.28 -9.68
CA ARG A 143 -9.65 9.74 -8.56
C ARG A 143 -8.86 9.81 -7.26
N PHE A 144 -7.99 8.83 -7.02
CA PHE A 144 -7.09 8.78 -5.87
C PHE A 144 -6.21 10.03 -5.83
N LEU A 145 -5.53 10.35 -6.94
CA LEU A 145 -4.68 11.54 -7.04
C LEU A 145 -5.48 12.83 -6.80
N TYR A 146 -6.63 12.98 -7.47
CA TYR A 146 -7.49 14.15 -7.27
C TYR A 146 -7.91 14.35 -5.80
N LEU A 147 -8.30 13.27 -5.12
CA LEU A 147 -8.72 13.33 -3.72
C LEU A 147 -7.56 13.63 -2.77
N MET A 148 -6.37 13.07 -3.04
CA MET A 148 -5.15 13.38 -2.28
C MET A 148 -4.75 14.86 -2.44
N ASP A 149 -4.73 15.36 -3.67
CA ASP A 149 -4.42 16.77 -3.97
C ASP A 149 -5.46 17.73 -3.38
N SER A 150 -6.71 17.28 -3.26
CA SER A 150 -7.80 18.05 -2.65
C SER A 150 -7.89 17.90 -1.12
N CYS A 151 -6.91 17.24 -0.48
CA CYS A 151 -6.90 16.93 0.95
C CYS A 151 -8.15 16.19 1.46
N LYS A 152 -8.84 15.44 0.59
CA LYS A 152 -10.05 14.66 0.91
C LYS A 152 -9.69 13.28 1.44
N PHE A 153 -8.83 13.25 2.45
CA PHE A 153 -8.16 12.06 2.92
C PHE A 153 -9.08 10.96 3.46
N THR A 154 -10.15 11.31 4.17
CA THR A 154 -11.16 10.35 4.61
C THR A 154 -11.81 9.64 3.42
N THR A 155 -12.12 10.39 2.37
CA THR A 155 -12.68 9.83 1.12
C THR A 155 -11.70 8.88 0.45
N VAL A 156 -10.40 9.20 0.48
CA VAL A 156 -9.35 8.30 -0.04
C VAL A 156 -9.32 6.98 0.73
N LYS A 157 -9.29 7.02 2.07
CA LYS A 157 -9.29 5.80 2.90
C LYS A 157 -10.52 4.95 2.63
N LEU A 158 -11.69 5.57 2.57
CA LEU A 158 -12.94 4.87 2.28
C LEU A 158 -12.93 4.28 0.87
N LEU A 159 -12.43 5.00 -0.14
CA LEU A 159 -12.29 4.50 -1.52
C LEU A 159 -11.37 3.27 -1.59
N TRP A 160 -10.27 3.26 -0.82
CA TRP A 160 -9.39 2.10 -0.74
C TRP A 160 -10.09 0.90 -0.10
N ILE A 161 -10.66 1.09 1.10
CA ILE A 161 -11.36 0.03 1.84
C ILE A 161 -12.52 -0.52 1.00
N TRP A 162 -13.22 0.37 0.28
CA TRP A 162 -14.27 0.05 -0.68
C TRP A 162 -13.81 -0.98 -1.71
N ASP A 163 -12.74 -0.65 -2.44
CA ASP A 163 -12.15 -1.53 -3.46
C ASP A 163 -11.74 -2.88 -2.88
N LYS A 164 -11.16 -2.90 -1.67
CA LYS A 164 -10.64 -4.14 -1.05
C LYS A 164 -11.72 -5.04 -0.51
N MET A 165 -12.79 -4.46 0.03
CA MET A 165 -13.97 -5.22 0.45
C MET A 165 -14.68 -5.85 -0.75
N GLU A 166 -14.84 -5.13 -1.87
CA GLU A 166 -15.45 -5.67 -3.09
C GLU A 166 -14.66 -6.88 -3.64
N LYS A 167 -13.34 -6.88 -3.44
CA LYS A 167 -12.43 -7.97 -3.84
C LYS A 167 -12.29 -9.08 -2.79
N CYS A 168 -13.04 -9.03 -1.68
CA CYS A 168 -12.93 -9.96 -0.55
C CYS A 168 -11.50 -10.05 0.05
N GLN A 169 -10.74 -8.96 -0.01
CA GLN A 169 -9.35 -8.92 0.44
C GLN A 169 -9.21 -8.61 1.94
N TYR A 170 -10.23 -8.01 2.57
CA TYR A 170 -10.28 -7.82 4.02
C TYR A 170 -11.24 -8.79 4.71
N LYS A 171 -10.82 -9.28 5.88
CA LYS A 171 -11.71 -10.00 6.81
C LYS A 171 -12.58 -8.98 7.54
N SER A 172 -13.88 -9.22 7.56
CA SER A 172 -14.83 -8.37 8.29
C SER A 172 -15.71 -9.23 9.18
N GLU A 173 -15.92 -8.79 10.42
CA GLU A 173 -16.83 -9.45 11.33
C GLU A 173 -18.13 -8.66 11.46
N ILE A 174 -19.26 -9.36 11.34
CA ILE A 174 -20.57 -8.77 11.54
C ILE A 174 -20.99 -9.05 12.98
N HIS A 175 -21.19 -8.01 13.76
CA HIS A 175 -21.66 -8.08 15.14
C HIS A 175 -22.96 -7.29 15.29
N LYS A 176 -24.09 -7.99 15.32
CA LYS A 176 -25.44 -7.38 15.31
C LYS A 176 -25.62 -6.47 14.08
N ALA A 177 -25.94 -5.19 14.28
CA ALA A 177 -26.04 -4.16 13.24
C ALA A 177 -24.74 -3.32 13.14
N SER A 178 -23.59 -3.90 13.48
CA SER A 178 -22.29 -3.26 13.35
C SER A 178 -21.39 -4.14 12.50
N LEU A 179 -20.72 -3.54 11.52
CA LEU A 179 -19.63 -4.17 10.80
C LEU A 179 -18.33 -3.68 11.43
N GLU A 180 -17.51 -4.56 11.95
CA GLU A 180 -16.19 -4.19 12.44
C GLU A 180 -15.13 -4.67 11.44
N ILE A 181 -14.22 -3.76 11.09
CA ILE A 181 -13.08 -4.05 10.22
C ILE A 181 -11.84 -3.63 10.99
N ASP A 182 -11.11 -4.62 11.49
CA ASP A 182 -9.79 -4.41 12.08
C ASP A 182 -8.73 -4.49 10.97
N LEU A 183 -7.97 -3.41 10.85
CA LEU A 183 -6.95 -3.26 9.81
C LEU A 183 -5.52 -3.43 10.37
N PHE A 184 -5.40 -3.84 11.63
CA PHE A 184 -4.11 -4.17 12.24
C PHE A 184 -3.54 -5.45 11.62
N GLY A 185 -2.24 -5.43 11.29
CA GLY A 185 -1.57 -6.56 10.62
C GLY A 185 -1.86 -6.66 9.12
N ASN A 186 -2.69 -5.78 8.56
CA ASN A 186 -2.97 -5.74 7.12
C ASN A 186 -2.00 -4.82 6.36
N GLU A 187 -0.96 -4.28 6.99
CA GLU A 187 0.07 -3.51 6.27
C GLU A 187 0.63 -4.37 5.14
N HIS A 188 1.11 -5.56 5.47
CA HIS A 188 1.65 -6.44 4.46
C HIS A 188 0.61 -6.81 3.41
N GLU A 189 -0.65 -7.08 3.81
CA GLU A 189 -1.73 -7.34 2.86
C GLU A 189 -2.02 -6.13 1.95
N ASN A 190 -1.87 -4.90 2.45
CA ASN A 190 -2.00 -3.67 1.69
C ASN A 190 -0.91 -3.53 0.63
N PHE A 191 0.30 -3.96 0.95
CA PHE A 191 1.45 -3.87 0.06
C PHE A 191 1.58 -5.08 -0.88
N THR A 192 1.16 -6.27 -0.49
CA THR A 192 1.42 -7.49 -1.28
C THR A 192 0.16 -8.10 -1.89
N ARG A 193 -0.86 -8.41 -1.09
CA ARG A 193 -2.10 -9.02 -1.61
C ARG A 193 -2.86 -8.07 -2.54
N ASN A 194 -2.88 -6.79 -2.22
CA ASN A 194 -3.57 -5.79 -3.04
C ASN A 194 -2.83 -5.43 -4.35
N LEU A 195 -1.56 -5.84 -4.45
CA LEU A 195 -0.67 -5.61 -5.60
C LEU A 195 -0.21 -6.93 -6.23
N GLU A 196 -0.93 -8.03 -6.00
CA GLU A 196 -0.51 -9.38 -6.40
C GLU A 196 -0.23 -9.50 -7.91
N ASN A 197 -1.04 -8.84 -8.74
CA ASN A 197 -0.86 -8.86 -10.19
C ASN A 197 0.33 -8.01 -10.64
N LEU A 198 0.72 -7.01 -9.84
CA LEU A 198 1.86 -6.14 -10.13
C LEU A 198 3.18 -6.88 -9.92
N MET A 199 3.29 -7.60 -8.80
CA MET A 199 4.53 -8.29 -8.39
C MET A 199 4.54 -9.79 -8.71
N SER A 200 3.58 -10.26 -9.51
CA SER A 200 3.50 -11.68 -9.86
C SER A 200 4.73 -12.12 -10.66
N THR A 201 5.26 -13.29 -10.29
CA THR A 201 6.41 -13.92 -10.91
C THR A 201 6.13 -15.37 -11.24
N ILE A 202 6.90 -15.89 -12.17
CA ILE A 202 6.84 -17.26 -12.66
C ILE A 202 8.26 -17.83 -12.76
N GLN A 203 8.40 -19.11 -12.44
CA GLN A 203 9.65 -19.86 -12.58
C GLN A 203 9.35 -21.27 -13.05
N GLU A 204 10.01 -21.69 -14.13
CA GLU A 204 9.94 -23.08 -14.58
C GLU A 204 10.99 -23.91 -13.84
N THR A 205 10.63 -25.15 -13.50
CA THR A 205 11.54 -26.10 -12.88
C THR A 205 11.48 -27.46 -13.56
N PHE A 206 12.63 -28.13 -13.62
CA PHE A 206 12.77 -29.41 -14.29
C PHE A 206 13.60 -30.40 -13.46
N CYS A 207 13.09 -31.63 -13.29
CA CYS A 207 13.80 -32.71 -12.63
C CYS A 207 14.55 -33.59 -13.64
N SER A 208 15.81 -33.89 -13.35
CA SER A 208 16.64 -34.79 -14.16
C SER A 208 16.15 -36.25 -14.16
N ASN A 209 15.37 -36.65 -13.15
CA ASN A 209 14.78 -37.98 -13.11
C ASN A 209 13.57 -38.10 -14.05
N GLY A 210 13.72 -38.88 -15.12
CA GLY A 210 12.66 -39.12 -16.10
C GLY A 210 11.38 -39.78 -15.57
N ARG A 211 11.42 -40.39 -14.38
CA ARG A 211 10.27 -41.01 -13.72
C ARG A 211 9.65 -40.15 -12.61
N CYS A 212 10.17 -38.94 -12.41
CA CYS A 212 9.59 -38.01 -11.44
C CYS A 212 8.15 -37.67 -11.86
N PRO A 213 7.14 -37.84 -10.98
CA PRO A 213 5.75 -37.57 -11.32
C PRO A 213 5.51 -36.09 -11.64
N ALA A 214 6.28 -35.20 -11.00
CA ALA A 214 6.26 -33.76 -11.25
C ALA A 214 7.56 -33.30 -11.91
N ARG A 215 7.96 -34.00 -12.99
CA ARG A 215 9.23 -33.76 -13.68
C ARG A 215 9.37 -32.33 -14.17
N SER A 216 8.30 -31.74 -14.69
CA SER A 216 8.24 -30.33 -15.09
C SER A 216 7.20 -29.65 -14.21
N GLN A 217 7.55 -28.52 -13.61
CA GLN A 217 6.63 -27.70 -12.83
C GLN A 217 6.78 -26.24 -13.18
N GLU A 218 5.74 -25.47 -12.95
CA GLU A 218 5.72 -24.02 -13.03
C GLU A 218 5.35 -23.49 -11.65
N ASP A 219 6.23 -22.69 -11.05
CA ASP A 219 6.01 -22.04 -9.76
C ASP A 219 5.63 -20.57 -9.95
N GLN A 220 4.34 -20.28 -9.83
CA GLN A 220 3.82 -18.91 -9.82
C GLN A 220 3.75 -18.36 -8.40
N ARG A 221 4.36 -17.19 -8.19
CA ARG A 221 4.26 -16.46 -6.92
C ARG A 221 3.63 -15.10 -7.16
N LYS A 222 2.61 -14.79 -6.37
CA LYS A 222 1.89 -13.51 -6.41
C LYS A 222 2.62 -12.37 -5.70
N THR A 223 3.56 -12.69 -4.83
CA THR A 223 4.24 -11.75 -3.94
C THR A 223 5.71 -12.12 -3.84
N ILE A 224 6.58 -11.11 -3.68
CA ILE A 224 8.00 -11.32 -3.43
C ILE A 224 8.18 -11.47 -1.93
N ILE A 225 8.49 -12.69 -1.48
CA ILE A 225 8.81 -12.99 -0.09
C ILE A 225 10.26 -13.46 -0.06
N ILE A 226 11.10 -12.67 0.58
CA ILE A 226 12.50 -13.00 0.84
C ILE A 226 12.67 -13.31 2.33
N CYS A 227 13.39 -14.38 2.61
CA CYS A 227 13.66 -14.82 3.97
C CYS A 227 15.13 -14.51 4.34
N PRO A 228 15.44 -14.24 5.61
CA PRO A 228 16.82 -14.16 6.06
C PRO A 228 17.55 -15.48 5.76
N SER A 229 18.69 -15.42 5.06
CA SER A 229 19.48 -16.62 4.83
C SER A 229 20.26 -17.01 6.10
N HIS A 230 20.35 -18.30 6.39
CA HIS A 230 21.07 -18.80 7.57
C HIS A 230 22.60 -18.79 7.42
N ASP A 231 23.10 -18.72 6.18
CA ASP A 231 24.53 -18.62 5.86
C ASP A 231 24.97 -17.14 5.77
N SER A 232 24.99 -16.49 6.93
CA SER A 232 25.28 -15.06 7.13
C SER A 232 26.76 -14.67 6.96
N LEU A 233 27.56 -15.44 6.23
CA LEU A 233 28.99 -15.15 6.00
C LEU A 233 29.24 -14.15 4.86
N LEU A 234 28.19 -13.63 4.20
CA LEU A 234 28.27 -12.79 3.01
C LEU A 234 27.64 -11.42 3.19
N GLY A 235 28.19 -10.44 2.47
CA GLY A 235 27.92 -9.00 2.58
C GLY A 235 26.46 -8.55 2.52
N ASP A 236 25.92 -8.28 1.33
CA ASP A 236 24.55 -7.77 1.15
C ASP A 236 23.51 -8.90 1.33
N VAL A 237 23.03 -9.07 2.56
CA VAL A 237 22.09 -10.14 2.93
C VAL A 237 20.73 -10.03 2.23
N ILE A 238 20.27 -8.80 1.93
CA ILE A 238 19.00 -8.57 1.24
C ILE A 238 19.15 -8.92 -0.23
N GLN A 239 20.22 -8.46 -0.89
CA GLN A 239 20.48 -8.84 -2.29
C GLN A 239 20.66 -10.35 -2.43
N ALA A 240 21.36 -11.01 -1.50
CA ALA A 240 21.53 -12.45 -1.51
C ALA A 240 20.19 -13.19 -1.42
N ALA A 241 19.27 -12.76 -0.53
CA ALA A 241 17.95 -13.36 -0.41
C ALA A 241 17.06 -13.12 -1.64
N VAL A 242 17.21 -11.98 -2.31
CA VAL A 242 16.57 -11.71 -3.61
C VAL A 242 17.16 -12.61 -4.70
N ASP A 243 18.48 -12.76 -4.75
CA ASP A 243 19.15 -13.60 -5.73
C ASP A 243 18.78 -15.07 -5.55
N GLU A 244 18.65 -15.56 -4.32
CA GLU A 244 18.15 -16.91 -4.03
C GLU A 244 16.77 -17.15 -4.66
N LEU A 245 15.88 -16.15 -4.59
CA LEU A 245 14.54 -16.23 -5.16
C LEU A 245 14.54 -16.13 -6.69
N PHE A 246 15.38 -15.27 -7.26
CA PHE A 246 15.31 -14.90 -8.68
C PHE A 246 16.28 -15.65 -9.60
N CYS A 247 17.49 -15.97 -9.14
CA CYS A 247 18.54 -16.55 -9.95
C CYS A 247 18.29 -18.05 -10.22
N PRO A 248 18.82 -18.58 -11.35
CA PRO A 248 18.79 -20.01 -11.61
C PRO A 248 19.56 -20.75 -10.52
N ARG A 249 19.04 -21.90 -10.10
CA ARG A 249 19.69 -22.75 -9.10
C ARG A 249 19.37 -24.21 -9.33
N THR A 250 20.07 -25.09 -8.64
CA THR A 250 19.85 -26.53 -8.70
C THR A 250 19.81 -27.08 -7.28
N GLU A 251 18.77 -27.85 -6.98
CA GLU A 251 18.54 -28.43 -5.66
C GLU A 251 18.15 -29.91 -5.80
N LEU A 252 18.13 -30.65 -4.69
CA LEU A 252 17.59 -32.00 -4.68
C LEU A 252 16.07 -31.96 -4.88
N CYS A 253 15.54 -32.85 -5.70
CA CYS A 253 14.10 -32.93 -5.93
C CYS A 253 13.37 -33.39 -4.67
N GLU A 254 12.41 -32.60 -4.20
CA GLU A 254 11.62 -32.87 -2.98
C GLU A 254 10.50 -33.90 -3.19
N GLU A 255 10.26 -34.33 -4.42
CA GLU A 255 9.23 -35.34 -4.74
C GLU A 255 9.54 -36.67 -4.04
N LEU A 256 8.54 -37.23 -3.36
CA LEU A 256 8.71 -38.44 -2.55
C LEU A 256 9.29 -39.59 -3.38
N GLY A 257 10.44 -40.13 -2.95
CA GLY A 257 11.13 -41.22 -3.65
C GLY A 257 11.88 -40.80 -4.93
N CYS A 258 11.97 -39.50 -5.21
CA CYS A 258 12.80 -38.96 -6.28
C CYS A 258 14.18 -38.59 -5.74
N ASN A 259 15.24 -39.09 -6.38
CA ASN A 259 16.63 -38.74 -6.06
C ASN A 259 17.27 -37.89 -7.18
N GLY A 260 16.44 -37.24 -8.00
CA GLY A 260 16.90 -36.41 -9.10
C GLY A 260 17.35 -35.03 -8.63
N GLN A 261 18.13 -34.35 -9.48
CA GLN A 261 18.41 -32.92 -9.34
C GLN A 261 17.27 -32.14 -9.98
N ARG A 262 16.81 -31.07 -9.34
CA ARG A 262 15.81 -30.14 -9.86
C ARG A 262 16.50 -28.84 -10.23
N GLU A 263 16.44 -28.50 -11.51
CA GLU A 263 16.93 -27.24 -12.05
C GLU A 263 15.79 -26.22 -12.03
N PHE A 264 16.09 -25.04 -11.50
CA PHE A 264 15.21 -23.88 -11.48
C PHE A 264 15.73 -22.88 -12.49
N THR A 265 14.86 -22.46 -13.42
CA THR A 265 15.18 -21.41 -14.38
C THR A 265 15.25 -20.04 -13.68
N GLN A 266 15.69 -19.00 -14.39
CA GLN A 266 15.57 -17.63 -13.90
C GLN A 266 14.10 -17.32 -13.65
N ARG A 267 13.75 -16.88 -12.43
CA ARG A 267 12.42 -16.35 -12.16
C ARG A 267 12.26 -14.99 -12.83
N ILE A 268 11.10 -14.78 -13.44
CA ILE A 268 10.75 -13.55 -14.16
C ILE A 268 9.40 -13.01 -13.70
N PHE A 269 9.16 -11.72 -13.96
CA PHE A 269 7.85 -11.10 -13.77
C PHE A 269 6.89 -11.51 -14.88
N CYS A 270 5.60 -11.67 -14.54
CA CYS A 270 4.58 -12.10 -15.52
C CYS A 270 4.17 -10.98 -16.50
N HIS A 271 4.32 -9.71 -16.11
CA HIS A 271 3.78 -8.55 -16.83
C HIS A 271 4.83 -7.42 -16.93
N ASP A 272 6.09 -7.78 -17.21
CA ASP A 272 7.27 -6.92 -17.14
C ASP A 272 7.68 -6.51 -15.72
N ALA A 273 8.88 -5.93 -15.60
CA ALA A 273 9.40 -5.46 -14.32
C ALA A 273 8.48 -4.35 -13.76
N PRO A 274 7.92 -4.49 -12.56
CA PRO A 274 6.96 -3.52 -12.05
C PRO A 274 7.61 -2.15 -11.78
N PRO A 275 6.83 -1.05 -11.77
CA PRO A 275 7.26 0.28 -11.34
C PRO A 275 7.94 0.31 -9.97
N PHE A 276 7.52 -0.58 -9.07
CA PHE A 276 8.11 -0.73 -7.75
C PHE A 276 7.95 -2.15 -7.24
N VAL A 277 8.84 -2.55 -6.35
CA VAL A 277 8.80 -3.82 -5.62
C VAL A 277 8.78 -3.56 -4.13
N ILE A 278 8.07 -4.41 -3.40
CA ILE A 278 7.99 -4.33 -1.95
C ILE A 278 8.59 -5.59 -1.35
N LEU A 279 9.53 -5.41 -0.42
CA LEU A 279 10.11 -6.50 0.35
C LEU A 279 9.45 -6.55 1.73
N ASN A 280 8.95 -7.72 2.11
CA ASN A 280 8.47 -7.97 3.47
C ASN A 280 9.66 -8.07 4.43
N MET A 281 9.69 -7.22 5.45
CA MET A 281 10.71 -7.22 6.49
C MET A 281 10.21 -7.77 7.83
N GLU A 282 8.94 -8.18 7.97
CA GLU A 282 8.37 -8.68 9.23
C GLU A 282 9.13 -9.90 9.80
N GLN A 283 9.71 -10.73 8.93
CA GLN A 283 10.50 -11.90 9.34
C GLN A 283 11.96 -11.58 9.64
N TRP A 284 12.42 -10.37 9.31
CA TRP A 284 13.80 -9.96 9.49
C TRP A 284 13.97 -9.30 10.85
N LYS A 285 14.94 -9.77 11.64
CA LYS A 285 15.29 -9.10 12.88
C LYS A 285 16.27 -7.97 12.58
N SER A 286 16.08 -6.82 13.24
CA SER A 286 16.97 -5.67 13.05
C SER A 286 18.42 -5.99 13.40
N GLU A 287 18.66 -6.90 14.34
CA GLU A 287 20.00 -7.36 14.73
C GLU A 287 20.67 -8.26 13.66
N GLU A 288 19.88 -8.82 12.74
CA GLU A 288 20.33 -9.67 11.63
C GLU A 288 20.55 -8.85 10.34
N LEU A 289 20.23 -7.55 10.34
CA LEU A 289 20.35 -6.64 9.20
C LEU A 289 21.51 -5.65 9.42
N PRO A 290 22.71 -5.90 8.87
CA PRO A 290 23.85 -5.01 9.05
C PRO A 290 23.65 -3.65 8.37
N TYR A 291 22.92 -3.61 7.25
CA TYR A 291 22.49 -2.40 6.56
C TYR A 291 21.34 -2.73 5.60
N VAL A 292 20.67 -1.69 5.11
CA VAL A 292 19.67 -1.80 4.02
C VAL A 292 20.31 -1.28 2.73
N PRO A 293 20.36 -2.06 1.64
CA PRO A 293 20.98 -1.60 0.41
C PRO A 293 20.14 -0.52 -0.24
N TYR A 294 20.79 0.56 -0.69
CA TYR A 294 20.09 1.63 -1.39
C TYR A 294 19.70 1.23 -2.82
N ASN A 295 20.49 0.36 -3.45
CA ASN A 295 20.22 -0.17 -4.79
C ASN A 295 19.94 -1.67 -4.67
N LEU A 296 18.94 -2.16 -5.39
CA LEU A 296 18.56 -3.57 -5.42
C LEU A 296 18.41 -4.05 -6.87
N ALA A 297 19.04 -5.17 -7.20
CA ALA A 297 18.85 -5.83 -8.48
C ALA A 297 17.78 -6.93 -8.34
N VAL A 298 16.70 -6.85 -9.12
CA VAL A 298 15.62 -7.83 -9.13
C VAL A 298 15.32 -8.24 -10.57
N ALA A 299 15.45 -9.53 -10.89
CA ALA A 299 15.19 -10.07 -12.24
C ALA A 299 15.88 -9.31 -13.39
N LYS A 300 17.14 -8.87 -13.20
CA LYS A 300 17.95 -8.03 -14.12
C LYS A 300 17.53 -6.56 -14.22
N GLN A 301 16.52 -6.13 -13.47
CA GLN A 301 16.14 -4.72 -13.34
C GLN A 301 16.75 -4.13 -12.07
N ARG A 302 17.15 -2.86 -12.13
CA ARG A 302 17.63 -2.11 -10.97
C ARG A 302 16.49 -1.32 -10.35
N TYR A 303 16.48 -1.28 -9.03
CA TYR A 303 15.57 -0.49 -8.24
C TYR A 303 16.33 0.27 -7.15
N THR A 304 15.81 1.44 -6.79
CA THR A 304 16.35 2.31 -5.75
C THR A 304 15.39 2.39 -4.56
N LEU A 305 15.92 2.37 -3.34
CA LEU A 305 15.12 2.47 -2.12
C LEU A 305 14.56 3.89 -1.97
N GLU A 306 13.24 4.05 -2.12
CA GLU A 306 12.58 5.36 -1.97
C GLU A 306 11.48 5.38 -0.91
N GLY A 307 11.21 4.25 -0.26
CA GLY A 307 10.21 4.20 0.79
C GLY A 307 10.39 3.04 1.74
N ALA A 308 9.81 3.17 2.93
CA ALA A 308 9.73 2.12 3.93
C ALA A 308 8.48 2.32 4.79
N THR A 309 7.94 1.23 5.31
CA THR A 309 6.99 1.27 6.41
C THR A 309 7.64 0.76 7.68
N LEU A 310 7.20 1.33 8.79
CA LEU A 310 7.89 1.29 10.05
C LEU A 310 6.90 0.93 11.16
N PHE A 311 7.26 -0.02 12.01
CA PHE A 311 6.41 -0.50 13.10
C PHE A 311 7.02 -0.15 14.47
N SER A 312 6.24 0.54 15.29
CA SER A 312 6.51 0.75 16.71
C SER A 312 5.85 -0.35 17.54
N LYS A 313 6.67 -1.19 18.19
CA LYS A 313 6.18 -2.21 19.13
C LYS A 313 5.52 -1.59 20.36
N GLU A 314 6.05 -0.48 20.85
CA GLU A 314 5.57 0.18 22.08
C GLU A 314 4.20 0.82 21.88
N GLU A 315 4.02 1.50 20.76
CA GLU A 315 2.77 2.21 20.45
C GLU A 315 1.80 1.36 19.63
N HIS A 316 2.21 0.17 19.21
CA HIS A 316 1.49 -0.67 18.25
C HIS A 316 1.01 0.15 17.03
N HIS A 317 1.95 0.85 16.39
CA HIS A 317 1.66 1.82 15.35
C HIS A 317 2.52 1.64 14.10
N TYR A 318 1.90 1.84 12.94
CA TYR A 318 2.57 1.88 11.64
C TYR A 318 2.73 3.31 11.17
N SER A 319 3.95 3.67 10.81
CA SER A 319 4.31 4.92 10.14
C SER A 319 5.00 4.62 8.81
N ALA A 320 5.25 5.64 7.99
CA ALA A 320 5.92 5.48 6.70
C ALA A 320 7.04 6.50 6.53
N ALA A 321 8.11 6.12 5.87
CA ALA A 321 9.15 7.02 5.40
C ALA A 321 9.24 6.94 3.88
N PHE A 322 9.49 8.06 3.22
CA PHE A 322 9.61 8.14 1.76
C PHE A 322 10.48 9.30 1.31
N MET A 323 11.04 9.18 0.10
CA MET A 323 11.81 10.26 -0.53
C MET A 323 10.92 11.18 -1.36
N ILE A 324 11.17 12.48 -1.28
CA ILE A 324 10.63 13.52 -2.18
C ILE A 324 11.77 14.47 -2.54
N ASP A 325 12.01 14.71 -3.83
CA ASP A 325 13.13 15.54 -4.32
C ASP A 325 14.48 15.17 -3.66
N GLY A 326 14.74 13.88 -3.44
CA GLY A 326 15.97 13.38 -2.81
C GLY A 326 16.07 13.56 -1.29
N ASN A 327 14.99 14.00 -0.62
CA ASN A 327 14.94 14.20 0.82
C ASN A 327 14.02 13.19 1.49
N TRP A 328 14.47 12.61 2.61
CA TRP A 328 13.64 11.68 3.38
C TRP A 328 12.62 12.43 4.22
N MET A 329 11.40 11.92 4.19
CA MET A 329 10.24 12.40 4.92
C MET A 329 9.69 11.26 5.77
N HIS A 330 9.25 11.55 6.99
CA HIS A 330 8.57 10.62 7.87
C HIS A 330 7.13 11.05 8.07
N TYR A 331 6.20 10.16 7.77
CA TYR A 331 4.78 10.30 8.01
C TYR A 331 4.34 9.42 9.18
N ASP A 332 3.82 10.02 10.24
CA ASP A 332 3.29 9.36 11.43
C ASP A 332 1.88 9.88 11.74
N GLY A 333 0.87 9.06 11.42
CA GLY A 333 -0.54 9.41 11.58
C GLY A 333 -1.03 9.51 13.04
N LEU A 334 -0.22 9.16 14.04
CA LEU A 334 -0.53 9.43 15.45
C LEU A 334 -0.14 10.83 15.90
N ARG A 335 0.79 11.49 15.22
CA ARG A 335 1.31 12.79 15.66
C ARG A 335 0.44 13.92 15.17
N THR A 336 0.48 15.03 15.89
CA THR A 336 -0.12 16.29 15.44
C THR A 336 0.70 16.90 14.31
N GLU A 337 2.02 16.80 14.42
CA GLU A 337 2.98 17.08 13.35
C GLU A 337 3.30 15.76 12.65
N ASN A 338 2.43 15.38 11.72
CA ASN A 338 2.42 14.04 11.16
C ASN A 338 3.28 13.85 9.92
N LEU A 339 3.94 14.91 9.45
CA LEU A 339 4.93 14.83 8.38
C LEU A 339 6.15 15.65 8.80
N VAL A 340 7.30 14.99 8.85
CA VAL A 340 8.54 15.55 9.38
C VAL A 340 9.69 15.26 8.43
N PHE A 341 10.59 16.22 8.25
CA PHE A 341 11.83 16.01 7.51
C PHE A 341 12.79 15.11 8.30
N LEU A 342 13.38 14.13 7.65
CA LEU A 342 14.36 13.24 8.26
C LEU A 342 15.78 13.70 7.91
N ASN A 343 16.42 14.38 8.86
CA ASN A 343 17.86 14.68 8.81
C ASN A 343 18.73 13.41 8.90
N LYS A 344 18.17 12.33 9.44
CA LYS A 344 18.73 10.98 9.53
C LYS A 344 17.60 9.97 9.37
N PRO A 345 17.86 8.74 8.91
CA PRO A 345 16.88 7.66 8.96
C PRO A 345 16.31 7.53 10.38
N PRO A 346 15.02 7.24 10.56
CA PRO A 346 14.41 7.20 11.89
C PRO A 346 15.08 6.12 12.74
N GLU A 347 15.83 6.56 13.75
CA GLU A 347 16.37 5.69 14.79
C GLU A 347 15.17 5.15 15.61
N LEU A 348 15.14 3.85 15.94
CA LEU A 348 14.17 3.15 16.82
C LEU A 348 12.92 2.51 16.19
N LEU A 349 12.73 2.51 14.86
CA LEU A 349 11.58 1.83 14.25
C LEU A 349 11.98 0.51 13.58
N LEU A 350 11.18 -0.54 13.80
CA LEU A 350 11.35 -1.81 13.11
C LEU A 350 10.88 -1.67 11.67
N LEU A 351 11.70 -2.13 10.74
CA LEU A 351 11.32 -2.19 9.33
C LEU A 351 10.17 -3.20 9.17
N SER A 352 9.04 -2.74 8.64
CA SER A 352 7.91 -3.60 8.27
C SER A 352 8.01 -3.99 6.80
N SER A 353 8.17 -3.00 5.92
CA SER A 353 8.35 -3.20 4.49
C SER A 353 9.36 -2.21 3.92
N LEU A 354 10.10 -2.62 2.88
CA LEU A 354 10.94 -1.75 2.07
C LEU A 354 10.31 -1.58 0.69
N VAL A 355 10.31 -0.35 0.18
CA VAL A 355 9.73 -0.01 -1.13
C VAL A 355 10.84 0.48 -2.04
N TYR A 356 11.12 -0.31 -3.07
CA TYR A 356 12.13 -0.01 -4.08
C TYR A 356 11.45 0.38 -5.39
N ILE A 357 11.88 1.47 -6.00
CA ILE A 357 11.31 2.05 -7.22
C ILE A 357 12.21 1.75 -8.40
N ARG A 358 11.61 1.40 -9.54
CA ARG A 358 12.34 1.03 -10.76
C ARG A 358 13.08 2.26 -11.31
N ASP A 359 14.39 2.10 -11.49
CA ASP A 359 15.27 3.12 -12.10
C ASP A 359 14.85 3.50 -13.53
#